data_AF-A0A378K0U6-F1
#
_entry.id   AF-A0A378K0U6-F1
#
_cell.length_a   1.000
_cell.length_b   1.000
_cell.length_c   1.000
_cell.angle_alpha   90.00
_cell.angle_beta   90.00
_cell.angle_gamma   90.00
#
_symmetry.space_group_name_H-M   'P 1'
#
loop_
_entity.id
_entity.type
_entity.pdbx_description
1 polymer ?
#
loop_
_entity_poly.entity_id
_entity_poly.type
_entity_poly.pdbx_seq_one_letter_code
_entity_poly.pdbx_strand_id
1 'polypeptide(L)'
;MDSKIRYFIMLLGVFLSLNTYSICIKNITHFSLYYEIENRNTQHPVPKVQFHSGTVNTHEKKCHAHTNQSGDDWKIYRFDLVKIFKIEDNSQKVLVCQKMVEGIANRLDVRFHRQDNSWWCLDKDDYDD
;
A
#
# COMPACT_ATOMS: atom_id res chain seq x y z
N MET A 1 -34.05 5.46 30.05
CA MET A 1 -33.10 5.60 28.92
C MET A 1 -31.94 4.65 29.19
N ASP A 2 -31.83 3.63 28.36
CA ASP A 2 -31.33 2.34 28.83
C ASP A 2 -29.82 2.17 28.78
N SER A 3 -29.32 1.34 29.69
CA SER A 3 -27.93 0.85 29.67
C SER A 3 -27.56 0.23 28.31
N LYS A 4 -28.53 -0.39 27.63
CA LYS A 4 -28.42 -0.91 26.26
C LYS A 4 -27.93 0.15 25.26
N ILE A 5 -28.37 1.41 25.38
CA ILE A 5 -27.95 2.51 24.49
C ILE A 5 -26.49 2.88 24.77
N ARG A 6 -26.06 2.88 26.04
CA ARG A 6 -24.65 3.13 26.40
C ARG A 6 -23.73 2.06 25.82
N TYR A 7 -24.10 0.78 25.93
CA TYR A 7 -23.34 -0.30 25.29
C TYR A 7 -23.29 -0.17 23.76
N PHE A 8 -24.41 0.20 23.12
CA PHE A 8 -24.47 0.37 21.66
C PHE A 8 -23.56 1.51 21.15
N ILE A 9 -23.56 2.66 21.85
CA ILE A 9 -22.66 3.79 21.55
C ILE A 9 -21.20 3.41 21.79
N MET A 10 -20.90 2.66 22.87
CA MET A 10 -19.55 2.19 23.17
C MET A 10 -19.03 1.21 22.11
N LEU A 11 -19.89 0.34 21.58
CA LEU A 11 -19.59 -0.52 20.42
C LEU A 11 -19.33 0.30 19.14
N LEU A 12 -20.15 1.33 18.87
CA LEU A 12 -19.95 2.21 17.71
C LEU A 12 -18.59 2.92 17.73
N GLY A 13 -18.12 3.36 18.91
CA GLY A 13 -16.81 4.02 19.07
C GLY A 13 -15.62 3.12 18.71
N VAL A 14 -15.73 1.81 18.94
CA VAL A 14 -14.71 0.82 18.57
C VAL A 14 -14.64 0.61 17.04
N PHE A 15 -15.75 0.77 16.33
CA PHE A 15 -15.79 0.63 14.86
C PHE A 15 -15.28 1.86 14.08
N LEU A 16 -15.12 3.02 14.73
CA LEU A 16 -14.90 4.31 14.05
C LEU A 16 -13.46 4.86 14.13
N SER A 17 -12.50 4.15 14.72
CA SER A 17 -11.18 4.70 15.05
C SER A 17 -9.96 3.89 14.58
N LEU A 18 -10.13 3.04 13.56
CA LEU A 18 -9.03 2.31 12.89
C LEU A 18 -8.87 2.67 11.39
N ASN A 19 -8.94 3.96 11.05
CA ASN A 19 -8.36 4.49 9.79
C ASN A 19 -6.83 4.48 9.91
N THR A 20 -6.27 3.31 9.62
CA THR A 20 -4.91 2.87 9.98
C THR A 20 -4.23 2.78 8.59
N TYR A 21 -3.06 3.40 8.42
CA TYR A 21 -2.48 3.68 7.10
C TYR A 21 -1.49 2.60 6.66
N SER A 22 -1.63 2.12 5.42
CA SER A 22 -0.79 1.07 4.82
C SER A 22 -0.51 1.39 3.35
N ILE A 23 0.70 1.09 2.85
CA ILE A 23 0.94 1.18 1.40
C ILE A 23 0.19 0.03 0.72
N CYS A 24 -0.79 0.38 -0.11
CA CYS A 24 -1.55 -0.55 -0.91
C CYS A 24 -1.20 -0.46 -2.39
N ILE A 25 -0.59 -1.52 -2.95
CA ILE A 25 -0.38 -1.66 -4.40
C ILE A 25 -1.71 -2.09 -5.03
N LYS A 26 -2.27 -1.26 -5.91
CA LYS A 26 -3.47 -1.58 -6.70
C LYS A 26 -3.06 -1.79 -8.16
N ASN A 27 -3.20 -3.01 -8.64
CA ASN A 27 -3.00 -3.33 -10.05
C ASN A 27 -4.27 -2.98 -10.83
N ILE A 28 -4.22 -2.01 -11.73
CA ILE A 28 -5.35 -1.67 -12.62
C ILE A 28 -5.13 -2.29 -14.02
N THR A 29 -4.03 -3.02 -14.21
CA THR A 29 -3.66 -3.66 -15.48
C THR A 29 -4.26 -5.06 -15.64
N HIS A 30 -4.09 -5.61 -16.85
CA HIS A 30 -4.50 -6.97 -17.24
C HIS A 30 -3.33 -7.99 -17.17
N PHE A 31 -2.23 -7.63 -16.50
CA PHE A 31 -1.09 -8.49 -16.25
C PHE A 31 -0.97 -8.75 -14.75
N SER A 32 -0.45 -9.91 -14.34
CA SER A 32 -0.01 -10.09 -12.95
C SER A 32 1.30 -9.33 -12.70
N LEU A 33 1.38 -8.67 -11.55
CA LEU A 33 2.52 -7.85 -11.14
C LEU A 33 3.23 -8.48 -9.95
N TYR A 34 4.56 -8.47 -9.97
CA TYR A 34 5.37 -8.63 -8.78
C TYR A 34 5.84 -7.24 -8.31
N TYR A 35 5.88 -7.01 -7.00
CA TYR A 35 6.33 -5.74 -6.42
C TYR A 35 7.34 -5.98 -5.31
N GLU A 36 8.16 -4.96 -5.07
CA GLU A 36 9.12 -4.87 -3.97
C GLU A 36 8.96 -3.50 -3.28
N ILE A 37 8.97 -3.49 -1.95
CA ILE A 37 8.93 -2.29 -1.12
C ILE A 37 10.19 -2.28 -0.25
N GLU A 38 11.10 -1.36 -0.57
CA GLU A 38 12.40 -1.16 0.07
C GLU A 38 12.32 0.08 0.96
N ASN A 39 12.19 -0.10 2.28
CA ASN A 39 12.18 1.04 3.21
C ASN A 39 13.55 1.72 3.25
N ARG A 40 13.61 3.01 2.90
CA ARG A 40 14.84 3.80 2.87
C ARG A 40 14.91 4.67 4.11
N ASN A 41 15.51 4.08 5.15
CA ASN A 41 15.81 4.64 6.47
C ASN A 41 15.48 6.13 6.65
N THR A 42 14.43 6.36 7.46
CA THR A 42 13.75 7.64 7.68
C THR A 42 14.54 8.66 8.53
N GLN A 43 15.78 8.34 8.90
CA GLN A 43 16.59 9.05 9.92
C GLN A 43 15.99 9.04 11.35
N HIS A 44 14.89 8.32 11.59
CA HIS A 44 14.30 8.16 12.91
C HIS A 44 14.78 6.89 13.64
N PRO A 45 14.86 6.89 14.99
CA PRO A 45 15.52 5.83 15.77
C PRO A 45 14.72 4.52 15.92
N VAL A 46 13.66 4.31 15.13
CA VAL A 46 12.83 3.08 15.19
C VAL A 46 13.29 2.11 14.10
N PRO A 47 13.76 0.89 14.43
CA PRO A 47 14.27 -0.06 13.44
C PRO A 47 13.15 -0.72 12.64
N LYS A 48 12.57 0.02 11.68
CA LYS A 48 11.49 -0.45 10.78
C LYS A 48 12.03 -1.31 9.62
N VAL A 49 12.72 -2.41 9.95
CA VAL A 49 13.26 -3.35 8.94
C VAL A 49 12.25 -4.44 8.62
N GLN A 50 11.51 -4.25 7.53
CA GLN A 50 10.98 -5.36 6.74
C GLN A 50 10.86 -4.90 5.27
N PHE A 51 11.74 -5.43 4.42
CA PHE A 51 11.55 -5.41 2.98
C PHE A 51 10.36 -6.32 2.65
N HIS A 52 9.35 -5.78 1.97
CA HIS A 52 8.17 -6.55 1.57
C HIS A 52 8.20 -6.81 0.07
N SER A 53 7.73 -7.99 -0.35
CA SER A 53 7.49 -8.28 -1.75
C SER A 53 6.31 -9.24 -1.92
N GLY A 54 5.81 -9.35 -3.15
CA GLY A 54 4.74 -10.30 -3.45
C GLY A 54 4.15 -10.11 -4.84
N THR A 55 3.12 -10.91 -5.14
CA THR A 55 2.34 -10.81 -6.37
C THR A 55 0.99 -10.14 -6.11
N VAL A 56 0.51 -9.37 -7.10
CA VAL A 56 -0.85 -8.84 -7.24
C VAL A 56 -1.37 -9.23 -8.62
N ASN A 57 -2.50 -9.93 -8.69
CA ASN A 57 -3.11 -10.37 -9.95
C ASN A 57 -3.82 -9.21 -10.66
N THR A 58 -4.27 -9.45 -11.90
CA THR A 58 -5.13 -8.53 -12.68
C THR A 58 -6.26 -7.96 -11.82
N HIS A 59 -6.38 -6.63 -11.79
CA HIS A 59 -7.41 -5.87 -11.05
C HIS A 59 -7.43 -6.04 -9.50
N GLU A 60 -6.44 -6.68 -8.90
CA GLU A 60 -6.33 -6.88 -7.43
C GLU A 60 -5.70 -5.68 -6.70
N LYS A 61 -5.99 -5.53 -5.39
CA LYS A 61 -5.36 -4.59 -4.44
C LYS A 61 -4.74 -5.37 -3.28
N LYS A 62 -3.47 -5.08 -2.95
CA LYS A 62 -2.75 -5.72 -1.83
C LYS A 62 -2.04 -4.69 -0.97
N CYS A 63 -2.14 -4.82 0.36
CA CYS A 63 -1.67 -3.83 1.32
C CYS A 63 -0.62 -4.42 2.26
N HIS A 64 0.27 -3.55 2.79
CA HIS A 64 1.31 -3.92 3.74
C HIS A 64 1.19 -3.15 5.05
N ALA A 65 1.05 -3.90 6.16
CA ALA A 65 1.33 -3.39 7.48
C ALA A 65 2.86 -3.38 7.69
N HIS A 66 3.38 -2.36 8.37
CA HIS A 66 4.82 -2.22 8.63
C HIS A 66 5.31 -2.99 9.87
N THR A 67 4.42 -3.73 10.54
CA THR A 67 4.72 -4.47 11.77
C THR A 67 3.91 -5.77 11.82
N ASN A 68 4.27 -6.66 12.76
CA ASN A 68 3.49 -7.83 13.15
C ASN A 68 2.93 -7.68 14.60
N GLN A 69 2.89 -6.45 15.13
CA GLN A 69 2.54 -6.12 16.51
C GLN A 69 1.23 -5.31 16.57
N SER A 70 0.17 -6.01 16.97
CA SER A 70 -1.18 -5.49 17.20
C SER A 70 -1.19 -4.07 17.79
N GLY A 71 -1.43 -3.07 16.94
CA GLY A 71 -1.63 -1.66 17.33
C GLY A 71 -0.53 -0.68 16.90
N ASP A 72 0.62 -1.14 16.40
CA ASP A 72 1.65 -0.27 15.77
C ASP A 72 1.55 -0.26 14.23
N ASP A 73 0.60 -1.04 13.69
CA ASP A 73 0.46 -1.50 12.30
C ASP A 73 0.11 -0.44 11.23
N TRP A 74 0.17 0.85 11.58
CA TRP A 74 -0.41 1.94 10.76
C TRP A 74 0.44 3.20 10.60
N LYS A 75 1.48 3.41 11.41
CA LYS A 75 2.26 4.67 11.35
C LYS A 75 3.38 4.56 10.33
N ILE A 76 3.01 4.72 9.06
CA ILE A 76 3.96 4.93 7.96
C ILE A 76 4.69 6.24 8.20
N TYR A 77 6.00 6.15 8.40
CA TYR A 77 6.89 7.30 8.27
C TYR A 77 7.65 7.11 6.95
N ARG A 78 7.18 7.87 5.94
CA ARG A 78 7.81 8.41 4.72
C ARG A 78 9.16 7.84 4.27
N PHE A 79 9.37 7.75 2.95
CA PHE A 79 10.59 7.27 2.25
C PHE A 79 10.67 5.75 2.01
N ASP A 80 9.64 5.16 1.40
CA ASP A 80 9.74 3.83 0.79
C ASP A 80 10.07 3.93 -0.71
N LEU A 81 10.98 3.09 -1.22
CA LEU A 81 11.15 2.86 -2.65
C LEU A 81 10.31 1.65 -3.07
N VAL A 82 9.28 1.88 -3.88
CA VAL A 82 8.48 0.82 -4.49
C VAL A 82 8.97 0.54 -5.90
N LYS A 83 9.27 -0.73 -6.20
CA LYS A 83 9.58 -1.23 -7.55
C LYS A 83 8.46 -2.17 -8.01
N ILE A 84 8.00 -1.99 -9.23
CA ILE A 84 6.93 -2.78 -9.84
C ILE A 84 7.46 -3.49 -11.08
N PHE A 85 7.19 -4.79 -11.16
CA PHE A 85 7.60 -5.68 -12.23
C PHE A 85 6.37 -6.32 -12.87
N LYS A 86 6.28 -6.30 -14.20
CA LYS A 86 5.37 -7.19 -14.93
C LYS A 86 5.92 -8.62 -14.84
N ILE A 87 5.03 -9.58 -14.64
CA ILE A 87 5.33 -11.00 -14.84
C ILE A 87 4.99 -11.35 -16.29
N GLU A 88 5.98 -11.79 -17.05
CA GLU A 88 5.83 -12.29 -18.43
C GLU A 88 5.39 -13.76 -18.44
N ASP A 89 4.91 -14.26 -19.59
CA ASP A 89 4.41 -15.63 -19.75
C ASP A 89 5.47 -16.71 -19.45
N ASN A 90 6.76 -16.38 -19.65
CA ASN A 90 7.92 -17.21 -19.28
C ASN A 90 8.29 -17.09 -17.78
N SER A 91 7.44 -16.48 -16.95
CA SER A 91 7.67 -16.11 -15.54
C SER A 91 8.82 -15.12 -15.29
N GLN A 92 9.37 -14.48 -16.31
CA GLN A 92 10.37 -13.42 -16.15
C GLN A 92 9.74 -12.17 -15.52
N LYS A 93 10.47 -11.55 -14.59
CA LYS A 93 10.12 -10.26 -13.99
C LYS A 93 10.78 -9.14 -14.79
N VAL A 94 9.99 -8.32 -15.46
CA VAL A 94 10.46 -7.13 -16.19
C VAL A 94 10.11 -5.90 -15.35
N LEU A 95 11.11 -5.11 -14.94
CA LEU A 95 10.86 -3.85 -14.22
C LEU A 95 10.10 -2.91 -15.15
N VAL A 96 8.89 -2.51 -14.75
CA VAL A 96 8.03 -1.63 -15.54
C VAL A 96 7.92 -0.23 -14.95
N CYS A 97 8.14 -0.09 -13.64
CA CYS A 97 8.03 1.18 -12.96
C CYS A 97 8.75 1.16 -11.60
N GLN A 98 9.24 2.31 -11.16
CA GLN A 98 9.69 2.55 -9.78
C GLN A 98 9.19 3.91 -9.30
N LYS A 99 8.84 4.02 -8.02
CA LYS A 99 8.35 5.24 -7.38
C LYS A 99 8.97 5.38 -5.99
N MET A 100 9.59 6.52 -5.73
CA MET A 100 9.93 6.95 -4.36
C MET A 100 8.65 7.52 -3.72
N VAL A 101 8.28 6.99 -2.55
CA VAL A 101 7.11 7.43 -1.79
C VAL A 101 7.57 8.39 -0.70
N GLU A 102 7.49 9.68 -1.03
CA GLU A 102 7.69 10.81 -0.12
C GLU A 102 6.31 11.30 0.34
N GLY A 103 6.15 11.70 1.61
CA GLY A 103 4.84 12.09 2.13
C GLY A 103 4.03 10.91 2.70
N ILE A 104 2.71 10.89 2.49
CA ILE A 104 1.79 9.85 2.98
C ILE A 104 0.95 9.35 1.81
N ALA A 105 1.46 8.35 1.09
CA ALA A 105 0.71 7.66 0.05
C ALA A 105 0.06 6.39 0.59
N ASN A 106 -1.27 6.39 0.72
CA ASN A 106 -2.03 5.23 1.18
C ASN A 106 -2.35 4.23 0.06
N ARG A 107 -2.07 4.60 -1.20
CA ARG A 107 -2.26 3.74 -2.36
C ARG A 107 -1.29 4.09 -3.48
N LEU A 108 -0.78 3.05 -4.15
CA LEU A 108 -0.06 3.15 -5.41
C LEU A 108 -0.92 2.48 -6.50
N ASP A 109 -1.51 3.27 -7.39
CA ASP A 109 -2.24 2.80 -8.57
C ASP A 109 -1.24 2.50 -9.70
N VAL A 110 -1.02 1.21 -9.99
CA VAL A 110 -0.23 0.80 -11.14
C VAL A 110 -1.14 0.67 -12.36
N ARG A 111 -0.78 1.40 -13.43
CA ARG A 111 -1.52 1.46 -14.69
C ARG A 111 -0.58 1.19 -15.86
N PHE A 112 -1.09 0.52 -16.89
CA PHE A 112 -0.43 0.35 -18.19
C PHE A 112 -1.31 0.98 -19.25
N HIS A 113 -0.75 1.91 -20.03
CA HIS A 113 -1.46 2.68 -21.01
C HIS A 113 -1.15 2.15 -22.42
N ARG A 114 -2.17 1.56 -23.07
CA ARG A 114 -2.01 0.77 -24.30
C ARG A 114 -1.68 1.61 -25.55
N GLN A 115 -1.95 2.92 -25.54
CA GLN A 115 -1.82 3.78 -26.72
C GLN A 115 -0.38 4.21 -27.01
N ASP A 116 0.40 4.38 -25.95
CA ASP A 116 1.80 4.85 -25.92
C ASP A 116 2.75 3.82 -25.28
N ASN A 117 2.23 2.64 -24.90
CA ASN A 117 2.95 1.52 -24.29
C ASN A 117 3.67 1.89 -22.97
N SER A 118 3.12 2.84 -22.21
CA SER A 118 3.76 3.36 -20.99
C SER A 118 3.18 2.77 -19.69
N TRP A 119 3.97 2.84 -18.62
CA TRP A 119 3.64 2.32 -17.30
C TRP A 119 3.71 3.42 -16.26
N TRP A 120 2.61 3.64 -15.52
CA TRP A 120 2.50 4.69 -14.52
C TRP A 120 2.28 4.05 -13.14
N CYS A 121 3.13 4.39 -12.17
CA CYS A 121 2.81 4.22 -10.75
C CYS A 121 2.41 5.57 -10.20
N LEU A 122 1.10 5.82 -10.14
CA LEU A 122 0.58 7.01 -9.48
C LEU A 122 0.48 6.70 -7.99
N ASP A 123 1.06 7.54 -7.14
CA ASP A 123 0.44 7.71 -5.82
C ASP A 123 -1.02 8.15 -6.03
N LYS A 124 -1.92 7.70 -5.16
CA LYS A 124 -3.02 8.56 -4.76
C LYS A 124 -2.75 8.96 -3.32
N ASP A 125 -2.02 10.06 -3.16
CA ASP A 125 -2.16 10.89 -1.97
C ASP A 125 -3.64 11.27 -1.83
N ASP A 126 -4.17 11.27 -0.61
CA ASP A 126 -5.60 11.50 -0.36
C ASP A 126 -5.99 12.99 -0.40
N TYR A 127 -5.56 13.66 -1.47
CA TYR A 127 -6.15 14.93 -1.94
C TYR A 127 -7.42 14.61 -2.74
N ASP A 128 -8.48 14.28 -2.01
CA ASP A 128 -9.78 14.98 -2.07
C ASP A 128 -10.81 14.12 -1.30
N ASP A 129 -11.33 14.72 -0.22
CA ASP A 129 -12.48 14.38 0.67
C ASP A 129 -12.81 12.90 1.01
#